data_AF-B4FKH5-F1
#
_entry.id   AF-B4FKH5-F1
#
_cell.length_a   1.000
_cell.length_b   1.000
_cell.length_c   1.000
_cell.angle_alpha   90.00
_cell.angle_beta   90.00
_cell.angle_gamma   90.00
#
_symmetry.space_group_name_H-M   'P 1'
#
loop_
_entity.id
_entity.type
_entity.pdbx_description
1 polymer ?
#
loop_
_entity_poly.entity_id
_entity_poly.type
_entity_poly.pdbx_seq_one_letter_code
_entity_poly.pdbx_strand_id
1 'polypeptide(L)'
;MKHFLEPKMDEKVKFVYNDSSESQKILGDMFDLDELEHIFGGRNTADFDINVYAERMKRRDRIRGASTEDNGEATSSRCWTKTTRNSSSV
;
A
#
# COMPACT_ATOMS: atom_id res chain seq x y z
N MET A 1 -15.85 16.18 -3.92
CA MET A 1 -15.60 14.75 -3.56
C MET A 1 -14.97 14.53 -2.18
N LYS A 2 -14.70 15.57 -1.38
CA LYS A 2 -14.19 15.42 -0.01
C LYS A 2 -15.29 15.08 1.03
N HIS A 3 -16.54 14.98 0.59
CA HIS A 3 -17.72 14.93 1.47
C HIS A 3 -18.00 13.54 2.07
N PHE A 4 -17.24 12.51 1.68
CA PHE A 4 -17.45 11.12 2.11
C PHE A 4 -16.30 10.56 2.95
N LEU A 5 -15.30 11.38 3.28
CA LEU A 5 -14.24 10.95 4.17
C LEU A 5 -14.69 11.12 5.61
N GLU A 6 -14.60 10.03 6.36
CA GLU A 6 -14.75 10.07 7.80
C GLU A 6 -13.62 10.97 8.37
N PRO A 7 -13.86 11.81 9.39
CA PRO A 7 -12.88 12.80 9.87
C PRO A 7 -11.52 12.21 10.25
N LYS A 8 -11.50 10.94 10.66
CA LYS A 8 -10.27 10.19 10.97
C LYS A 8 -9.38 9.91 9.75
N MET A 9 -9.96 9.94 8.56
CA MET A 9 -9.30 9.62 7.29
C MET A 9 -8.77 10.85 6.57
N ASP A 10 -9.22 12.05 6.97
CA ASP A 10 -8.80 13.32 6.36
C ASP A 10 -7.30 13.59 6.51
N GLU A 11 -6.68 13.12 7.59
CA GLU A 11 -5.24 13.30 7.83
C GLU A 11 -4.39 12.30 7.02
N LYS A 12 -4.94 11.12 6.73
CA LYS A 12 -4.22 10.04 6.01
C LYS A 12 -4.35 10.14 4.50
N VAL A 13 -5.38 10.82 4.01
CA VAL A 13 -5.67 10.91 2.58
C VAL A 13 -5.37 12.32 2.10
N LYS A 14 -4.33 12.44 1.28
CA LYS A 14 -4.05 13.66 0.52
C LYS A 14 -4.47 13.43 -0.93
N PHE A 15 -5.35 14.30 -1.43
CA PHE A 15 -5.71 14.32 -2.84
C PHE A 15 -4.73 15.21 -3.59
N VAL A 16 -4.11 14.62 -4.60
CA VAL A 16 -3.07 15.24 -5.41
C VAL A 16 -3.60 15.33 -6.83
N TYR A 17 -3.46 16.50 -7.45
CA TYR A 17 -3.88 16.76 -8.82
C TYR A 17 -2.68 17.18 -9.66
N ASN A 18 -2.62 16.78 -10.93
CA ASN A 18 -1.46 17.09 -11.78
C ASN A 18 -1.31 18.60 -12.05
N ASP A 19 -2.44 19.32 -12.03
CA ASP A 19 -2.57 20.71 -12.46
C ASP A 19 -2.11 21.71 -11.37
N SER A 20 -1.80 21.22 -10.17
CA SER A 20 -1.43 22.04 -9.02
C SER A 20 0.04 21.86 -8.68
N SER A 21 0.78 22.97 -8.64
CA SER A 21 2.19 22.97 -8.20
C SER A 21 2.35 22.46 -6.77
N GLU A 22 1.36 22.71 -5.90
CA GLU A 22 1.36 22.22 -4.52
C GLU A 22 1.19 20.70 -4.47
N SER A 23 0.41 20.13 -5.38
CA SER A 23 0.24 18.69 -5.50
C SER A 23 1.54 18.01 -5.95
N GLN A 24 2.26 18.58 -6.90
CA GLN A 24 3.58 18.05 -7.31
C GLN A 24 4.62 18.14 -6.19
N LYS A 25 4.60 19.19 -5.38
CA LYS A 25 5.46 19.29 -4.18
C LYS A 25 5.14 18.20 -3.16
N ILE A 26 3.86 17.98 -2.85
CA ILE A 26 3.44 16.92 -1.93
C ILE A 26 3.92 15.53 -2.40
N LEU A 27 3.87 15.25 -3.71
CA LEU A 27 4.43 14.01 -4.27
C LEU A 27 5.94 13.91 -4.04
N GLY A 28 6.70 14.98 -4.34
CA GLY A 28 8.15 15.00 -4.14
C GLY A 28 8.59 14.95 -2.68
N ASP A 29 7.78 15.49 -1.76
CA ASP A 29 8.05 15.44 -0.32
C ASP A 29 7.78 14.04 0.26
N MET A 30 6.89 13.27 -0.34
CA MET A 30 6.50 11.92 0.13
C MET A 30 7.22 10.79 -0.59
N PHE A 31 7.60 10.98 -1.86
CA PHE A 31 8.16 9.95 -2.73
C PHE A 31 9.37 10.46 -3.49
N ASP A 32 10.32 9.56 -3.77
CA ASP A 32 11.39 9.84 -4.71
C ASP A 32 10.84 9.83 -6.15
N LEU A 33 10.77 11.02 -6.74
CA LEU A 33 10.24 11.20 -8.09
C LEU A 33 11.07 10.48 -9.16
N ASP A 34 12.37 10.25 -8.93
CA ASP A 34 13.24 9.60 -9.91
C ASP A 34 13.05 8.07 -9.92
N GLU A 35 12.62 7.48 -8.80
CA GLU A 35 12.23 6.07 -8.74
C GLU A 35 10.74 5.85 -9.02
N LEU A 36 9.89 6.86 -8.79
CA LEU A 36 8.45 6.80 -8.99
C LEU A 36 8.09 6.75 -10.48
N GLU A 37 7.22 5.81 -10.86
CA GLU A 37 6.73 5.65 -12.23
C GLU A 37 5.99 6.89 -12.75
N HIS A 38 6.21 7.18 -14.03
CA HIS A 38 5.60 8.33 -14.73
C HIS A 38 4.07 8.33 -14.67
N ILE A 39 3.42 7.16 -14.73
CA ILE A 39 1.95 7.06 -14.65
C ILE A 39 1.38 7.54 -13.29
N PHE A 40 2.21 7.61 -12.25
CA PHE A 40 1.84 8.11 -10.93
C PHE A 40 2.31 9.55 -10.68
N GLY A 41 2.85 10.22 -11.70
CA GLY A 41 3.39 11.59 -11.58
C GLY A 41 4.88 11.64 -11.22
N GLY A 42 5.60 10.53 -11.34
CA GLY A 42 7.05 10.50 -11.22
C GLY A 42 7.79 10.79 -12.54
N ARG A 43 9.12 10.69 -12.52
CA ARG A 43 10.01 10.93 -13.65
C ARG A 43 10.53 9.63 -14.28
N ASN A 44 10.28 8.48 -13.66
CA ASN A 44 10.72 7.20 -14.18
C ASN A 44 9.88 6.79 -15.40
N THR A 45 10.52 6.75 -16.56
CA THR A 45 9.92 6.37 -17.85
C THR A 45 10.16 4.90 -18.20
N ALA A 46 10.69 4.10 -17.27
CA ALA A 46 10.88 2.68 -17.48
C ALA A 46 9.54 1.98 -17.75
N ASP A 47 9.55 1.07 -18.73
CA ASP A 47 8.39 0.22 -19.01
C ASP A 47 8.11 -0.72 -17.84
N PHE A 48 6.82 -0.94 -17.56
CA PHE A 48 6.37 -1.83 -16.50
C PHE A 48 6.28 -3.28 -17.02
N ASP A 49 7.21 -4.14 -16.61
CA ASP A 49 7.14 -5.60 -16.83
C ASP A 49 6.57 -6.30 -15.58
N ILE A 50 5.37 -6.88 -15.75
CA ILE A 50 4.66 -7.59 -14.69
C ILE A 50 5.43 -8.79 -14.14
N ASN A 51 6.21 -9.50 -14.97
CA ASN A 51 6.97 -10.66 -14.54
C ASN A 51 8.14 -10.23 -13.66
N VAL A 52 8.85 -9.18 -14.08
CA VAL A 52 9.95 -8.59 -13.30
C VAL A 52 9.42 -8.07 -11.96
N TYR A 53 8.28 -7.40 -11.97
CA TYR A 53 7.64 -6.91 -10.75
C TYR A 53 7.22 -8.06 -9.82
N ALA A 54 6.60 -9.12 -10.35
CA ALA A 54 6.18 -10.28 -9.57
C ALA A 54 7.37 -10.97 -8.88
N GLU A 55 8.48 -11.17 -9.60
CA GLU A 55 9.69 -11.74 -9.02
C GLU A 55 10.31 -10.84 -7.94
N ARG A 56 10.28 -9.50 -8.13
CA ARG A 56 10.71 -8.53 -7.11
C ARG A 56 9.85 -8.61 -5.85
N MET A 57 8.52 -8.70 -5.97
CA MET A 57 7.61 -8.87 -4.83
C MET A 57 7.89 -10.18 -4.08
N LYS A 58 7.95 -11.31 -4.78
CA LYS A 58 8.24 -12.63 -4.19
C LYS A 58 9.57 -12.63 -3.44
N ARG A 59 10.61 -12.03 -4.01
CA ARG A 59 11.93 -11.93 -3.37
C ARG A 59 11.86 -11.12 -2.08
N ARG A 60 11.15 -9.99 -2.08
CA ARG A 60 10.98 -9.16 -0.87
C ARG A 60 10.16 -9.86 0.21
N ASP A 61 9.08 -10.53 -0.17
CA ASP A 61 8.26 -11.31 0.78
C ASP A 61 9.06 -12.43 1.40
N ARG A 62 9.92 -13.11 0.62
CA ARG A 62 10.83 -14.13 1.14
C ARG A 62 11.84 -13.56 2.12
N ILE A 63 12.38 -12.36 1.89
CA ILE A 63 13.33 -11.71 2.83
C ILE A 63 12.61 -11.27 4.11
N ARG A 64 11.41 -10.70 4.00
CA ARG A 64 10.60 -10.26 5.14
C ARG A 64 10.11 -11.44 5.98
N GLY A 65 9.75 -12.54 5.33
CA GLY A 65 9.40 -13.81 5.98
C GLY A 65 10.59 -14.59 6.52
N ALA A 66 11.80 -14.37 5.98
CA ALA A 66 13.03 -15.00 6.46
C ALA A 66 13.66 -14.28 7.67
N SER A 67 13.14 -13.12 8.07
CA SER A 67 13.61 -12.40 9.26
C SER A 67 12.96 -12.87 10.56
N THR A 68 12.26 -14.01 10.56
CA THR A 68 11.76 -14.67 11.78
C THR A 68 12.49 -16.00 12.00
N GLU A 69 13.79 -15.91 12.31
CA GLU A 69 14.52 -16.96 13.02
C GLU A 69 15.16 -16.31 14.24
N ASP A 70 14.39 -16.18 15.34
CA ASP A 70 14.74 -16.72 16.66
C ASP A 70 13.66 -16.35 17.71
N ASN A 71 13.18 -17.39 18.41
CA ASN A 71 12.44 -17.40 19.68
C ASN A 71 11.06 -16.69 19.82
N GLY A 72 10.02 -17.44 19.41
CA GLY A 72 8.96 -17.87 20.34
C GLY A 72 7.91 -16.85 20.82
N GLU A 73 6.99 -16.41 19.95
CA GLU A 73 5.56 -16.28 20.31
C GLU A 73 4.72 -16.21 19.02
N ALA A 74 3.84 -17.20 18.82
CA ALA A 74 3.00 -17.28 17.65
C ALA A 74 1.93 -16.16 17.66
N THR A 75 2.19 -15.04 17.00
CA THR A 75 1.11 -14.14 16.58
C THR A 75 0.59 -14.56 15.22
N SER A 76 -0.31 -15.53 15.33
CA SER A 76 -1.22 -16.04 14.32
C SER A 76 -1.69 -14.96 13.34
N SER A 77 -1.46 -15.26 12.06
CA SER A 77 -2.10 -14.68 10.89
C SER A 77 -3.56 -14.31 11.15
N ARG A 78 -3.84 -13.02 11.36
CA ARG A 78 -5.19 -12.48 11.19
C ARG A 78 -5.46 -12.28 9.69
N CYS A 79 -5.57 -13.40 8.98
CA CYS A 79 -6.43 -13.48 7.81
C CYS A 79 -7.86 -13.36 8.33
N TRP A 80 -8.60 -12.35 7.90
CA TRP A 80 -9.95 -12.07 8.40
C TRP A 80 -10.91 -13.15 7.86
N THR A 81 -11.06 -14.25 8.58
CA THR A 81 -12.19 -15.15 8.35
C THR A 81 -13.42 -14.53 9.01
N LYS A 82 -14.39 -14.12 8.18
CA LYS A 82 -15.73 -13.77 8.65
C LYS A 82 -16.39 -15.04 9.20
N THR A 83 -16.55 -15.13 10.52
CA THR A 83 -17.40 -16.16 11.14
C THR A 83 -18.81 -15.60 11.29
N THR A 84 -19.71 -16.00 10.39
CA THR A 84 -21.16 -15.87 10.57
C THR A 84 -21.60 -16.85 11.67
N ARG A 85 -22.03 -16.33 12.82
CA ARG A 85 -22.76 -17.13 13.81
C ARG A 85 -24.20 -17.28 13.32
N ASN A 86 -24.53 -18.45 12.74
CA ASN A 86 -25.90 -18.91 12.78
C ASN A 86 -26.16 -19.45 14.19
N SER A 87 -27.34 -19.15 14.73
CA SER A 87 -27.99 -19.92 15.79
C SER A 87 -29.45 -19.48 15.76
N SER A 88 -30.22 -20.20 14.96
CA SER A 88 -31.67 -20.25 15.07
C SER A 88 -32.07 -21.27 16.15
N SER A 89 -33.32 -21.13 16.62
CA SER A 89 -34.09 -22.04 17.49
C SER A 89 -33.95 -21.76 18.98
N VAL A 90 -35.01 -21.56 19.76
CA VAL A 90 -36.48 -21.62 19.58
C VAL A 90 -37.11 -20.67 20.59
#